data_AF-A0A4Y1X036-F1
#
_entry.id   AF-A0A4Y1X036-F1
#
_cell.length_a   1.000
_cell.length_b   1.000
_cell.length_c   1.000
_cell.angle_alpha   90.00
_cell.angle_beta   90.00
_cell.angle_gamma   90.00
#
_symmetry.space_group_name_H-M   'P 1'
#
loop_
_entity.id
_entity.type
_entity.pdbx_description
1 polymer ?
#
loop_
_entity_poly.entity_id
_entity_poly.type
_entity_poly.pdbx_seq_one_letter_code
_entity_poly.pdbx_strand_id
1 'polypeptide(L)'
;MNLEKFMRRPACEVRIGGVTIGGGHPVAVQSMTNTDTNDTAASVAQIERIDRAGGHIVRLTAQGRREGENLREIVRQLRADGCTAAVVADIHFTPEVAAVAAQYVDKVRINPGNYRNDRGQFEALIDTCRARGVALRIGVNHGSLAKRVFDRWGDTPQGMVVSAMEFLRICRAKEFDQVTVSMKSSNTRVMVAAYRLLVEAMEAEGMRYPIHLGVTEAGNGLEGRIKSAVGIGALLADGIGDTIRVSLTEAPEHEIPVAQLLVRHFADRPGVFPVRHPERYSPTEYRRRSRVAVPVVHDEPHDGFRILEARSGNPTAELRAAILDLEPADAPVMVACRYDEKDLETLAVKAAADLGPLLLDGLADGIRIDAPGHTDRELHDIELMILQAARVRFSRTEYIACPSCGRTLYDIEKTLAGIKARTSHLKNLRIGVMGCIVNGPGEMADADYGYVGAGPGRITLYKGREVVERDIPQEEALDRLVELIKRNGEWTEPDAGPRGAARA
;
A
#
# COMPACT_ATOMS: atom_id res chain seq x y z
N MET A 1 -4.58 16.09 13.17
CA MET A 1 -5.69 15.88 12.20
C MET A 1 -6.86 16.77 12.57
N ASN A 2 -7.60 17.31 11.59
CA ASN A 2 -8.86 18.02 11.84
C ASN A 2 -10.03 17.05 11.61
N LEU A 3 -10.91 16.88 12.59
CA LEU A 3 -12.06 15.96 12.49
C LEU A 3 -13.27 16.59 11.78
N GLU A 4 -13.38 17.91 11.79
CA GLU A 4 -14.57 18.63 11.32
C GLU A 4 -14.53 18.95 9.83
N LYS A 5 -13.32 19.11 9.27
CA LYS A 5 -13.14 19.45 7.85
C LYS A 5 -11.87 18.89 7.29
N PHE A 6 -11.85 18.71 5.98
CA PHE A 6 -10.66 18.31 5.26
C PHE A 6 -9.61 19.43 5.27
N MET A 7 -8.38 19.08 5.67
CA MET A 7 -7.23 19.98 5.63
C MET A 7 -5.97 19.17 5.31
N ARG A 8 -5.28 19.53 4.23
CA ARG A 8 -3.92 19.04 3.94
C ARG A 8 -3.01 19.30 5.14
N ARG A 9 -2.27 18.26 5.55
CA ARG A 9 -1.18 18.39 6.53
C ARG A 9 -0.08 19.29 5.93
N PRO A 10 0.42 20.30 6.67
CA PRO A 10 1.58 21.07 6.24
C PRO A 10 2.84 20.22 6.15
N ALA A 11 3.62 20.39 5.09
CA ALA A 11 4.91 19.74 4.90
C ALA A 11 5.93 20.72 4.28
N CYS A 12 7.23 20.53 4.56
CA CYS A 12 8.29 21.26 3.86
C CYS A 12 8.39 20.83 2.39
N GLU A 13 9.05 21.62 1.55
CA GLU A 13 9.24 21.30 0.14
C GLU A 13 10.44 20.37 -0.09
N VAL A 14 10.24 19.36 -0.92
CA VAL A 14 11.31 18.47 -1.39
C VAL A 14 11.29 18.44 -2.92
N ARG A 15 12.43 18.76 -3.52
CA ARG A 15 12.62 18.71 -4.97
C ARG A 15 13.20 17.36 -5.37
N ILE A 16 12.61 16.75 -6.38
CA ILE A 16 12.96 15.44 -6.93
C ILE A 16 13.04 15.61 -8.45
N GLY A 17 14.23 15.90 -8.96
CA GLY A 17 14.41 16.28 -10.36
C GLY A 17 13.59 17.53 -10.68
N GLY A 18 12.70 17.43 -11.68
CA GLY A 18 11.76 18.49 -12.05
C GLY A 18 10.49 18.57 -11.20
N VAL A 19 10.25 17.63 -10.29
CA VAL A 19 9.01 17.55 -9.49
C VAL A 19 9.26 18.08 -8.07
N THR A 20 8.36 18.90 -7.54
CA THR A 20 8.38 19.34 -6.13
C THR A 20 7.16 18.78 -5.41
N ILE A 21 7.37 18.26 -4.20
CA ILE A 21 6.31 17.75 -3.34
C ILE A 21 6.37 18.42 -1.96
N GLY A 22 5.27 18.33 -1.19
CA GLY A 22 5.13 19.09 0.06
C GLY A 22 4.76 20.55 -0.23
N GLY A 23 4.91 21.46 0.74
CA GLY A 23 4.75 22.92 0.53
C GLY A 23 3.40 23.41 -0.02
N GLY A 24 2.36 22.58 -0.02
CA GLY A 24 1.07 22.89 -0.66
C GLY A 24 0.98 22.48 -2.14
N HIS A 25 2.05 21.95 -2.74
CA HIS A 25 2.03 21.37 -4.08
C HIS A 25 1.01 20.22 -4.17
N PRO A 26 0.43 19.96 -5.36
CA PRO A 26 -0.42 18.80 -5.58
C PRO A 26 0.27 17.48 -5.20
N VAL A 27 -0.51 16.50 -4.75
CA VAL A 27 0.01 15.18 -4.41
C VAL A 27 0.55 14.50 -5.67
N ALA A 28 1.85 14.20 -5.69
CA ALA A 28 2.49 13.64 -6.89
C ALA A 28 2.26 12.12 -6.99
N VAL A 29 2.10 11.61 -8.21
CA VAL A 29 1.97 10.18 -8.50
C VAL A 29 3.33 9.59 -8.87
N GLN A 30 3.63 8.40 -8.35
CA GLN A 30 4.85 7.64 -8.66
C GLN A 30 4.54 6.21 -9.03
N SER A 31 5.47 5.56 -9.73
CA SER A 31 5.46 4.11 -9.98
C SER A 31 6.89 3.55 -9.88
N MET A 32 7.05 2.25 -10.12
CA MET A 32 8.34 1.56 -10.06
C MET A 32 8.46 0.60 -11.24
N THR A 33 9.62 0.59 -11.89
CA THR A 33 9.91 -0.38 -12.94
C THR A 33 9.95 -1.81 -12.39
N ASN A 34 9.62 -2.76 -13.27
CA ASN A 34 9.80 -4.19 -13.02
C ASN A 34 10.83 -4.85 -13.95
N THR A 35 11.50 -4.08 -14.79
CA THR A 35 12.65 -4.52 -15.60
C THR A 35 13.90 -4.74 -14.74
N ASP A 36 14.79 -5.63 -15.19
CA ASP A 36 16.16 -5.69 -14.68
C ASP A 36 16.85 -4.35 -14.95
N THR A 37 17.39 -3.74 -13.90
CA THR A 37 18.06 -2.43 -14.00
C THR A 37 19.38 -2.51 -14.78
N ASN A 38 19.92 -3.70 -15.04
CA ASN A 38 21.04 -3.88 -15.97
C ASN A 38 20.60 -3.87 -17.45
N ASP A 39 19.30 -4.04 -17.74
CA ASP A 39 18.75 -3.84 -19.07
C ASP A 39 18.36 -2.36 -19.24
N THR A 40 19.31 -1.57 -19.73
CA THR A 40 19.14 -0.13 -19.95
C THR A 40 17.99 0.16 -20.90
N ALA A 41 17.90 -0.55 -22.03
CA ALA A 41 16.91 -0.27 -23.06
C ALA A 41 15.49 -0.57 -22.55
N ALA A 42 15.29 -1.72 -21.90
CA ALA A 42 14.00 -2.07 -21.32
C ALA A 42 13.59 -1.09 -20.20
N SER A 43 14.54 -0.72 -19.34
CA SER A 43 14.30 0.21 -18.24
C SER A 43 13.92 1.61 -18.74
N VAL A 44 14.66 2.16 -19.72
CA VAL A 44 14.34 3.45 -20.35
C VAL A 44 12.94 3.40 -20.96
N ALA A 45 12.66 2.39 -21.80
CA ALA A 45 11.36 2.26 -22.46
C ALA A 45 10.20 2.14 -21.46
N GLN A 46 10.38 1.46 -20.32
CA GLN A 46 9.34 1.37 -19.29
C GLN A 46 9.17 2.67 -18.51
N ILE A 47 10.26 3.37 -18.18
CA ILE A 47 10.20 4.70 -17.54
C ILE A 47 9.41 5.67 -18.41
N GLU A 48 9.65 5.69 -19.72
CA GLU A 48 8.90 6.54 -20.66
C GLU A 48 7.41 6.19 -20.74
N ARG A 49 7.04 4.90 -20.67
CA ARG A 49 5.63 4.49 -20.61
C ARG A 49 4.95 4.97 -19.33
N ILE A 50 5.64 4.83 -18.19
CA ILE A 50 5.15 5.32 -16.89
C ILE A 50 5.01 6.85 -16.90
N ASP A 51 6.00 7.57 -17.43
CA ASP A 51 5.99 9.03 -17.53
C ASP A 51 4.84 9.52 -18.43
N ARG A 52 4.64 8.86 -19.58
CA ARG A 52 3.53 9.15 -20.50
C ARG A 52 2.15 8.88 -19.89
N ALA A 53 2.05 7.91 -18.98
CA ALA A 53 0.82 7.69 -18.20
C ALA A 53 0.59 8.79 -17.15
N GLY A 54 1.60 9.63 -16.86
CA GLY A 54 1.57 10.74 -15.90
C GLY A 54 2.24 10.43 -14.56
N GLY A 55 3.11 9.41 -14.51
CA GLY A 55 3.93 9.05 -13.35
C GLY A 55 5.33 9.65 -13.42
N HIS A 56 5.48 10.94 -13.11
CA HIS A 56 6.73 11.68 -13.34
C HIS A 56 7.87 11.39 -12.35
N ILE A 57 7.64 10.52 -11.36
CA ILE A 57 8.67 10.02 -10.45
C ILE A 57 8.70 8.50 -10.59
N VAL A 58 9.79 7.96 -11.14
CA VAL A 58 9.92 6.55 -11.46
C VAL A 58 11.06 5.92 -10.69
N ARG A 59 10.74 4.84 -9.97
CA ARG A 59 11.70 4.12 -9.13
C ARG A 59 12.26 2.88 -9.83
N LEU A 60 13.54 2.59 -9.60
CA LEU A 60 14.21 1.36 -10.04
C LEU A 60 14.93 0.68 -8.88
N THR A 61 15.05 -0.64 -8.94
CA THR A 61 15.83 -1.40 -7.94
C THR A 61 17.32 -1.32 -8.24
N ALA A 62 18.15 -1.02 -7.25
CA ALA A 62 19.60 -1.19 -7.36
C ALA A 62 20.11 -1.98 -6.15
N GLN A 63 20.46 -3.26 -6.38
CA GLN A 63 20.92 -4.17 -5.33
C GLN A 63 22.43 -4.18 -5.20
N GLY A 64 23.14 -4.25 -6.32
CA GLY A 64 24.58 -4.32 -6.40
C GLY A 64 25.17 -3.11 -7.09
N ARG A 65 26.50 -3.13 -7.17
CA ARG A 65 27.26 -2.07 -7.82
C ARG A 65 26.97 -1.98 -9.32
N ARG A 66 26.70 -3.11 -9.99
CA ARG A 66 26.39 -3.14 -11.43
C ARG A 66 25.12 -2.35 -11.74
N GLU A 67 24.04 -2.61 -11.01
CA GLU A 67 22.78 -1.86 -11.16
C GLU A 67 23.01 -0.39 -10.80
N GLY A 68 23.72 -0.12 -9.70
CA GLY A 68 24.02 1.25 -9.24
C GLY A 68 24.78 2.09 -10.27
N GLU A 69 25.78 1.51 -10.94
CA GLU A 69 26.51 2.19 -12.03
C GLU A 69 25.67 2.31 -13.30
N ASN A 70 24.84 1.31 -13.63
CA ASN A 70 24.02 1.34 -14.83
C ASN A 70 22.93 2.43 -14.80
N LEU A 71 22.53 2.89 -13.60
CA LEU A 71 21.66 4.06 -13.44
C LEU A 71 22.20 5.29 -14.18
N ARG A 72 23.52 5.44 -14.31
CA ARG A 72 24.14 6.52 -15.11
C ARG A 72 23.70 6.46 -16.56
N GLU A 73 23.77 5.28 -17.18
CA GLU A 73 23.42 5.11 -18.59
C GLU A 73 21.92 5.25 -18.82
N ILE A 74 21.08 4.73 -17.90
CA ILE A 74 19.62 4.92 -17.94
C ILE A 74 19.27 6.41 -17.88
N VAL A 75 19.79 7.14 -16.90
CA VAL A 75 19.51 8.58 -16.76
C VAL A 75 20.04 9.35 -17.97
N ARG A 76 21.27 9.06 -18.45
CA ARG A 76 21.84 9.70 -19.63
C ARG A 76 20.95 9.51 -20.86
N GLN A 77 20.48 8.29 -21.09
CA GLN A 77 19.64 7.97 -22.23
C GLN A 77 18.26 8.64 -22.13
N LEU A 78 17.59 8.58 -20.97
CA LEU A 78 16.33 9.30 -20.75
C LEU A 78 16.43 10.79 -21.09
N ARG A 79 17.51 11.45 -20.64
CA ARG A 79 17.73 12.88 -20.94
C ARG A 79 18.03 13.12 -22.41
N ALA A 80 18.76 12.22 -23.08
CA ALA A 80 19.00 12.29 -24.52
C ALA A 80 17.71 12.12 -25.35
N ASP A 81 16.79 11.28 -24.86
CA ASP A 81 15.48 11.02 -25.47
C ASP A 81 14.45 12.12 -25.11
N GLY A 82 14.84 13.13 -24.33
CA GLY A 82 13.97 14.25 -23.92
C GLY A 82 13.02 13.94 -22.76
N CYS A 83 13.12 12.75 -22.16
CA CYS A 83 12.35 12.35 -21.00
C CYS A 83 12.90 12.99 -19.71
N THR A 84 12.05 13.76 -19.03
CA THR A 84 12.41 14.51 -17.81
C THR A 84 11.96 13.86 -16.51
N ALA A 85 11.41 12.64 -16.60
CA ALA A 85 10.99 11.86 -15.43
C ALA A 85 12.11 11.81 -14.38
N ALA A 86 11.73 12.00 -13.12
CA ALA A 86 12.64 11.96 -12.01
C ALA A 86 12.93 10.50 -11.61
N VAL A 87 14.21 10.14 -11.53
CA VAL A 87 14.65 8.76 -11.31
C VAL A 87 14.96 8.55 -9.83
N VAL A 88 14.42 7.47 -9.26
CA VAL A 88 14.63 7.09 -7.86
C VAL A 88 15.34 5.74 -7.75
N ALA A 89 16.48 5.69 -7.07
CA ALA A 89 17.16 4.42 -6.76
C ALA A 89 16.61 3.78 -5.47
N ASP A 90 16.19 2.52 -5.55
CA ASP A 90 15.63 1.77 -4.42
C ASP A 90 16.69 0.86 -3.78
N ILE A 91 17.35 1.37 -2.74
CA ILE A 91 18.45 0.69 -2.04
C ILE A 91 17.94 0.03 -0.77
N HIS A 92 18.41 -1.19 -0.50
CA HIS A 92 18.00 -1.95 0.69
C HIS A 92 19.15 -2.19 1.68
N PHE A 93 20.28 -2.76 1.26
CA PHE A 93 21.33 -3.23 2.19
C PHE A 93 22.64 -2.44 2.14
N THR A 94 23.07 -2.02 0.95
CA THR A 94 24.48 -1.70 0.68
C THR A 94 24.69 -0.18 0.63
N PRO A 95 25.31 0.45 1.65
CA PRO A 95 25.52 1.90 1.67
C PRO A 95 26.38 2.40 0.50
N GLU A 96 27.36 1.60 0.08
CA GLU A 96 28.23 1.90 -1.06
C GLU A 96 27.43 2.07 -2.36
N VAL A 97 26.43 1.21 -2.59
CA VAL A 97 25.56 1.29 -3.78
C VAL A 97 24.68 2.55 -3.70
N ALA A 98 24.22 2.93 -2.50
CA ALA A 98 23.49 4.20 -2.33
C ALA A 98 24.35 5.41 -2.68
N ALA A 99 25.62 5.43 -2.26
CA ALA A 99 26.55 6.51 -2.57
C ALA A 99 26.87 6.59 -4.08
N VAL A 100 27.02 5.45 -4.76
CA VAL A 100 27.18 5.39 -6.23
C VAL A 100 25.92 5.92 -6.92
N ALA A 101 24.75 5.40 -6.56
CA ALA A 101 23.48 5.80 -7.17
C ALA A 101 23.21 7.30 -7.00
N ALA A 102 23.50 7.87 -5.82
CA ALA A 102 23.34 9.28 -5.51
C ALA A 102 24.18 10.23 -6.40
N GLN A 103 25.12 9.72 -7.19
CA GLN A 103 25.83 10.52 -8.18
C GLN A 103 25.03 10.77 -9.45
N TYR A 104 24.00 9.95 -9.71
CA TYR A 104 23.34 9.88 -11.01
C TYR A 104 21.83 10.12 -10.95
N VAL A 105 21.16 9.74 -9.86
CA VAL A 105 19.69 9.80 -9.74
C VAL A 105 19.20 11.06 -9.02
N ASP A 106 17.91 11.36 -9.17
CA ASP A 106 17.28 12.52 -8.52
C ASP A 106 16.93 12.26 -7.05
N LYS A 107 16.79 10.98 -6.67
CA LYS A 107 16.43 10.58 -5.31
C LYS A 107 16.92 9.17 -4.96
N VAL A 108 17.32 8.97 -3.70
CA VAL A 108 17.66 7.64 -3.17
C VAL A 108 16.66 7.24 -2.08
N ARG A 109 16.06 6.05 -2.19
CA ARG A 109 15.31 5.41 -1.09
C ARG A 109 16.24 4.47 -0.35
N ILE A 110 16.24 4.56 0.97
CA ILE A 110 16.80 3.54 1.87
C ILE A 110 15.72 2.91 2.75
N ASN A 111 15.98 1.71 3.24
CA ASN A 111 15.15 1.04 4.24
C ASN A 111 15.94 0.92 5.56
N PRO A 112 15.59 1.68 6.61
CA PRO A 112 16.26 1.63 7.92
C PRO A 112 16.47 0.24 8.50
N GLY A 113 15.56 -0.71 8.24
CA GLY A 113 15.65 -2.03 8.85
C GLY A 113 16.81 -2.88 8.33
N ASN A 114 17.25 -2.62 7.10
CA ASN A 114 18.26 -3.41 6.41
C ASN A 114 19.50 -2.57 6.02
N TYR A 115 19.43 -1.24 6.13
CA TYR A 115 20.53 -0.33 5.82
C TYR A 115 21.57 -0.32 6.94
N ARG A 116 22.81 -0.66 6.62
CA ARG A 116 23.91 -0.69 7.60
C ARG A 116 24.38 0.73 7.91
N ASN A 117 24.28 1.12 9.18
CA ASN A 117 24.74 2.43 9.67
C ASN A 117 25.66 2.33 10.91
N ASP A 118 26.50 1.31 10.98
CA ASP A 118 27.40 1.04 12.12
C ASP A 118 28.58 2.02 12.24
N ARG A 119 28.89 2.77 11.17
CA ARG A 119 30.07 3.66 11.07
C ARG A 119 29.73 5.04 10.50
N GLY A 120 28.48 5.47 10.60
CA GLY A 120 28.03 6.77 10.07
C GLY A 120 27.90 6.81 8.55
N GLN A 121 27.63 5.67 7.91
CA GLN A 121 27.47 5.58 6.46
C GLN A 121 26.27 6.40 5.96
N PHE A 122 25.21 6.50 6.76
CA PHE A 122 24.04 7.30 6.44
C PHE A 122 24.36 8.80 6.42
N GLU A 123 25.16 9.27 7.37
CA GLU A 123 25.68 10.63 7.43
C GLU A 123 26.52 10.97 6.19
N ALA A 124 27.36 10.05 5.74
CA ALA A 124 28.14 10.20 4.50
C ALA A 124 27.25 10.22 3.25
N LEU A 125 26.18 9.42 3.23
CA LEU A 125 25.17 9.47 2.17
C LEU A 125 24.45 10.83 2.15
N ILE A 126 24.06 11.36 3.30
CA ILE A 126 23.45 12.70 3.42
C ILE A 126 24.38 13.77 2.84
N ASP A 127 25.69 13.70 3.15
CA ASP A 127 26.65 14.67 2.62
C ASP A 127 26.79 14.58 1.10
N THR A 128 26.77 13.37 0.54
CA THR A 128 26.74 13.13 -0.91
C THR A 128 25.48 13.69 -1.55
N CYS A 129 24.31 13.37 -0.96
CA CYS A 129 23.02 13.86 -1.41
C CYS A 129 22.93 15.39 -1.39
N ARG A 130 23.43 16.04 -0.33
CA ARG A 130 23.51 17.51 -0.24
C ARG A 130 24.37 18.10 -1.36
N ALA A 131 25.58 17.56 -1.55
CA ALA A 131 26.50 18.06 -2.58
C ALA A 131 25.95 17.91 -4.01
N ARG A 132 25.11 16.89 -4.25
CA ARG A 132 24.53 16.60 -5.56
C ARG A 132 23.12 17.14 -5.76
N GLY A 133 22.48 17.65 -4.71
CA GLY A 133 21.07 18.09 -4.76
C GLY A 133 20.08 16.94 -4.91
N VAL A 134 20.41 15.76 -4.39
CA VAL A 134 19.62 14.51 -4.46
C VAL A 134 18.76 14.37 -3.22
N ALA A 135 17.48 14.05 -3.38
CA ALA A 135 16.58 13.83 -2.27
C ALA A 135 16.74 12.43 -1.63
N LEU A 136 16.31 12.28 -0.38
CA LEU A 136 16.25 10.99 0.32
C LEU A 136 14.81 10.55 0.60
N ARG A 137 14.57 9.25 0.59
CA ARG A 137 13.39 8.63 1.22
C ARG A 137 13.80 7.63 2.27
N ILE A 138 13.33 7.85 3.49
CA ILE A 138 13.38 6.91 4.59
C ILE A 138 12.11 6.05 4.51
N GLY A 139 12.24 4.85 3.95
CA GLY A 139 11.09 3.98 3.67
C GLY A 139 11.10 2.70 4.49
N VAL A 140 10.35 2.68 5.58
CA VAL A 140 10.18 1.53 6.46
C VAL A 140 9.04 0.66 5.93
N ASN A 141 9.30 -0.64 5.84
CA ASN A 141 8.29 -1.65 5.52
C ASN A 141 8.04 -2.52 6.76
N HIS A 142 6.77 -2.87 6.97
CA HIS A 142 6.36 -3.91 7.92
C HIS A 142 6.99 -5.25 7.52
N GLY A 143 7.40 -6.05 8.50
CA GLY A 143 8.11 -7.31 8.25
C GLY A 143 9.61 -7.17 7.92
N SER A 144 10.14 -5.94 7.78
CA SER A 144 11.56 -5.71 7.52
C SER A 144 12.21 -4.76 8.53
N LEU A 145 11.79 -4.80 9.81
CA LEU A 145 12.40 -3.97 10.85
C LEU A 145 13.78 -4.50 11.24
N ALA A 146 14.68 -3.59 11.63
CA ALA A 146 15.98 -3.98 12.16
C ALA A 146 15.80 -4.85 13.41
N LYS A 147 16.64 -5.87 13.58
CA LYS A 147 16.53 -6.83 14.69
C LYS A 147 16.37 -6.15 16.06
N ARG A 148 17.17 -5.12 16.36
CA ARG A 148 17.06 -4.39 17.65
C ARG A 148 15.71 -3.71 17.88
N VAL A 149 15.05 -3.29 16.81
CA VAL A 149 13.73 -2.64 16.88
C VAL A 149 12.68 -3.71 17.06
N PHE A 150 12.74 -4.78 16.26
CA PHE A 150 11.85 -5.94 16.37
C PHE A 150 11.91 -6.58 17.76
N ASP A 151 13.10 -6.83 18.30
CA ASP A 151 13.27 -7.47 19.61
C ASP A 151 12.66 -6.64 20.77
N ARG A 152 12.58 -5.30 20.61
CA ARG A 152 12.06 -4.39 21.64
C ARG A 152 10.59 -4.01 21.47
N TRP A 153 10.15 -3.82 20.22
CA TRP A 153 8.83 -3.27 19.90
C TRP A 153 7.93 -4.24 19.13
N GLY A 154 8.47 -5.39 18.72
CA GLY A 154 7.83 -6.28 17.76
C GLY A 154 7.69 -5.65 16.38
N ASP A 155 7.00 -6.37 15.50
CA ASP A 155 6.63 -5.92 14.15
C ASP A 155 5.33 -5.11 14.20
N THR A 156 5.36 -4.01 14.94
CA THR A 156 4.19 -3.18 15.29
C THR A 156 4.25 -1.81 14.62
N PRO A 157 3.12 -1.09 14.49
CA PRO A 157 3.11 0.31 14.05
C PRO A 157 4.12 1.18 14.82
N GLN A 158 4.23 1.01 16.14
CA GLN A 158 5.19 1.73 16.98
C GLN A 158 6.64 1.39 16.61
N GLY A 159 6.96 0.11 16.38
CA GLY A 159 8.27 -0.32 15.90
C GLY A 159 8.64 0.33 14.56
N MET A 160 7.68 0.44 13.63
CA MET A 160 7.89 1.13 12.36
C MET A 160 8.22 2.62 12.56
N VAL A 161 7.47 3.31 13.44
CA VAL A 161 7.70 4.73 13.75
C VAL A 161 9.07 4.96 14.37
N VAL A 162 9.47 4.13 15.34
CA VAL A 162 10.81 4.21 15.97
C VAL A 162 11.90 4.08 14.91
N SER A 163 11.79 3.08 14.04
CA SER A 163 12.75 2.83 12.95
C SER A 163 12.90 4.04 12.02
N ALA A 164 11.80 4.71 11.70
CA ALA A 164 11.83 5.91 10.86
C ALA A 164 12.41 7.13 11.57
N MET A 165 11.92 7.41 12.78
CA MET A 165 12.31 8.59 13.56
C MET A 165 13.79 8.60 13.88
N GLU A 166 14.43 7.44 14.08
CA GLU A 166 15.87 7.34 14.29
C GLU A 166 16.67 7.94 13.12
N PHE A 167 16.28 7.64 11.87
CA PHE A 167 16.94 8.19 10.69
C PHE A 167 16.54 9.65 10.45
N LEU A 168 15.29 10.02 10.70
CA LEU A 168 14.83 11.42 10.57
C LEU A 168 15.53 12.37 11.55
N ARG A 169 15.83 11.92 12.77
CA ARG A 169 16.62 12.68 13.75
C ARG A 169 18.05 12.92 13.27
N ILE A 170 18.66 11.94 12.58
CA ILE A 170 19.98 12.12 11.95
C ILE A 170 19.90 13.16 10.84
N CYS A 171 18.88 13.10 9.96
CA CYS A 171 18.67 14.11 8.92
C CYS A 171 18.51 15.51 9.51
N ARG A 172 17.71 15.65 10.58
CA ARG A 172 17.52 16.94 11.27
C ARG A 172 18.81 17.44 11.91
N ALA A 173 19.58 16.59 12.59
CA ALA A 173 20.87 16.96 13.18
C ALA A 173 21.90 17.41 12.12
N LYS A 174 21.77 16.89 10.90
CA LYS A 174 22.55 17.27 9.72
C LYS A 174 21.96 18.47 8.95
N GLU A 175 20.85 19.05 9.41
CA GLU A 175 20.13 20.13 8.71
C GLU A 175 19.84 19.78 7.24
N PHE A 176 19.42 18.53 7.00
CA PHE A 176 19.13 18.03 5.66
C PHE A 176 17.62 17.80 5.49
N ASP A 177 16.94 18.78 4.90
CA ASP A 177 15.48 18.77 4.74
C ASP A 177 14.99 18.22 3.38
N GLN A 178 15.88 17.84 2.47
CA GLN A 178 15.51 17.15 1.21
C GLN A 178 15.18 15.66 1.47
N VAL A 179 14.23 15.43 2.38
CA VAL A 179 13.89 14.11 2.92
C VAL A 179 12.40 13.86 2.88
N THR A 180 12.02 12.64 2.50
CA THR A 180 10.65 12.14 2.52
C THR A 180 10.58 10.86 3.35
N VAL A 181 9.40 10.51 3.83
CA VAL A 181 9.21 9.31 4.67
C VAL A 181 8.03 8.45 4.20
N SER A 182 8.12 7.13 4.34
CA SER A 182 7.01 6.20 4.07
C SER A 182 6.98 5.03 5.05
N MET A 183 5.79 4.64 5.51
CA MET A 183 5.50 3.46 6.33
C MET A 183 4.62 2.49 5.53
N LYS A 184 5.15 1.41 4.97
CA LYS A 184 4.35 0.51 4.12
C LYS A 184 4.01 -0.80 4.82
N SER A 185 2.78 -1.26 4.63
CA SER A 185 2.33 -2.61 5.01
C SER A 185 1.28 -3.08 3.99
N SER A 186 1.15 -4.39 3.84
CA SER A 186 0.04 -5.03 3.11
C SER A 186 -1.23 -5.14 3.95
N ASN A 187 -1.09 -4.87 5.25
CA ASN A 187 -2.18 -4.73 6.19
C ASN A 187 -2.53 -3.24 6.33
N THR A 188 -3.67 -2.86 5.74
CA THR A 188 -4.18 -1.49 5.70
C THR A 188 -4.34 -0.87 7.09
N ARG A 189 -4.78 -1.65 8.10
CA ARG A 189 -4.91 -1.17 9.49
C ARG A 189 -3.56 -0.84 10.11
N VAL A 190 -2.57 -1.72 9.95
CA VAL A 190 -1.19 -1.48 10.40
C VAL A 190 -0.61 -0.24 9.72
N MET A 191 -0.79 -0.14 8.39
CA MET A 191 -0.30 0.98 7.60
C MET A 191 -0.88 2.31 8.08
N VAL A 192 -2.21 2.43 8.18
CA VAL A 192 -2.89 3.67 8.57
C VAL A 192 -2.48 4.09 9.98
N ALA A 193 -2.47 3.14 10.93
CA ALA A 193 -2.02 3.41 12.29
C ALA A 193 -0.56 3.90 12.33
N ALA A 194 0.34 3.27 11.58
CA ALA A 194 1.76 3.64 11.53
C ALA A 194 1.98 5.06 10.97
N TYR A 195 1.26 5.46 9.91
CA TYR A 195 1.38 6.83 9.39
C TYR A 195 0.83 7.88 10.36
N ARG A 196 -0.32 7.62 11.00
CA ARG A 196 -0.90 8.54 11.98
C ARG A 196 0.01 8.72 13.20
N LEU A 197 0.57 7.63 13.73
CA LEU A 197 1.56 7.67 14.81
C LEU A 197 2.86 8.36 14.37
N LEU A 198 3.31 8.16 13.13
CA LEU A 198 4.49 8.85 12.60
C LEU A 198 4.26 10.36 12.51
N VAL A 199 3.07 10.79 12.07
CA VAL A 199 2.71 12.21 12.02
C VAL A 199 2.74 12.81 13.42
N GLU A 200 2.14 12.16 14.41
CA GLU A 200 2.17 12.58 15.81
C GLU A 200 3.61 12.69 16.35
N ALA A 201 4.45 11.68 16.10
CA ALA A 201 5.85 11.68 16.52
C ALA A 201 6.68 12.80 15.84
N MET A 202 6.48 13.02 14.54
CA MET A 202 7.11 14.13 13.83
C MET A 202 6.63 15.48 14.37
N GLU A 203 5.34 15.64 14.64
CA GLU A 203 4.78 16.87 15.19
C GLU A 203 5.35 17.20 16.58
N ALA A 204 5.46 16.19 17.46
CA ALA A 204 6.05 16.34 18.78
C ALA A 204 7.52 16.78 18.73
N GLU A 205 8.24 16.44 17.66
CA GLU A 205 9.62 16.85 17.42
C GLU A 205 9.75 18.03 16.44
N GLY A 206 8.67 18.71 16.09
CA GLY A 206 8.70 19.87 15.18
C GLY A 206 9.13 19.54 13.74
N MET A 207 9.05 18.27 13.33
CA MET A 207 9.37 17.81 11.97
C MET A 207 8.13 17.90 11.06
N ARG A 208 8.36 18.30 9.81
CA ARG A 208 7.31 18.49 8.79
C ARG A 208 7.68 17.85 7.44
N TYR A 209 8.38 16.72 7.45
CA TYR A 209 8.78 16.06 6.20
C TYR A 209 7.56 15.58 5.37
N PRO A 210 7.66 15.60 4.02
CA PRO A 210 6.65 15.03 3.14
C PRO A 210 6.50 13.52 3.27
N ILE A 211 5.27 13.05 3.12
CA ILE A 211 4.89 11.65 3.29
C ILE A 211 4.59 11.00 1.94
N HIS A 212 5.29 9.90 1.65
CA HIS A 212 5.00 9.01 0.52
C HIS A 212 4.05 7.91 0.99
N LEU A 213 2.86 7.82 0.42
CA LEU A 213 1.87 6.77 0.71
C LEU A 213 1.94 5.60 -0.26
N GLY A 214 1.47 4.44 0.21
CA GLY A 214 1.20 3.29 -0.63
C GLY A 214 1.02 2.03 0.20
N VAL A 215 -0.01 1.27 -0.13
CA VAL A 215 -0.21 -0.10 0.36
C VAL A 215 0.76 -1.00 -0.41
N THR A 216 1.51 -1.85 0.27
CA THR A 216 2.38 -2.84 -0.40
C THR A 216 1.59 -4.12 -0.65
N GLU A 217 2.03 -4.92 -1.63
CA GLU A 217 1.44 -6.23 -1.91
C GLU A 217 -0.09 -6.21 -2.10
N ALA A 218 -0.62 -5.22 -2.83
CA ALA A 218 -2.06 -5.07 -2.95
C ALA A 218 -2.71 -6.19 -3.79
N GLY A 219 -1.93 -6.90 -4.61
CA GLY A 219 -2.42 -7.88 -5.56
C GLY A 219 -2.76 -7.25 -6.91
N ASN A 220 -3.68 -7.85 -7.65
CA ASN A 220 -4.09 -7.42 -8.98
C ASN A 220 -5.61 -7.25 -9.11
N GLY A 221 -6.05 -6.70 -10.24
CA GLY A 221 -7.45 -6.50 -10.58
C GLY A 221 -8.15 -5.51 -9.64
N LEU A 222 -9.47 -5.64 -9.57
CA LEU A 222 -10.32 -4.77 -8.77
C LEU A 222 -10.00 -4.84 -7.27
N GLU A 223 -9.65 -6.02 -6.77
CA GLU A 223 -9.29 -6.25 -5.37
C GLU A 223 -8.06 -5.44 -4.94
N GLY A 224 -7.00 -5.44 -5.76
CA GLY A 224 -5.79 -4.66 -5.47
C GLY A 224 -6.01 -3.15 -5.51
N ARG A 225 -6.89 -2.70 -6.42
CA ARG A 225 -7.31 -1.30 -6.52
C ARG A 225 -8.13 -0.86 -5.31
N ILE A 226 -9.12 -1.65 -4.90
CA ILE A 226 -9.93 -1.42 -3.69
C ILE A 226 -9.05 -1.41 -2.44
N LYS A 227 -8.16 -2.40 -2.28
CA LYS A 227 -7.24 -2.48 -1.14
C LYS A 227 -6.33 -1.24 -1.04
N SER A 228 -5.82 -0.79 -2.17
CA SER A 228 -5.04 0.45 -2.25
C SER A 228 -5.88 1.68 -1.90
N ALA A 229 -7.11 1.77 -2.42
CA ALA A 229 -8.04 2.86 -2.18
C ALA A 229 -8.48 2.96 -0.71
N VAL A 230 -8.76 1.84 -0.04
CA VAL A 230 -9.08 1.81 1.39
C VAL A 230 -7.90 2.36 2.21
N GLY A 231 -6.69 1.85 2.00
CA GLY A 231 -5.52 2.26 2.79
C GLY A 231 -5.05 3.69 2.49
N ILE A 232 -4.88 4.05 1.22
CA ILE A 232 -4.43 5.38 0.80
C ILE A 232 -5.53 6.42 1.06
N GLY A 233 -6.79 6.08 0.76
CA GLY A 233 -7.94 6.96 0.96
C GLY A 233 -8.14 7.35 2.42
N ALA A 234 -7.93 6.43 3.38
CA ALA A 234 -7.97 6.77 4.81
C ALA A 234 -7.00 7.89 5.18
N LEU A 235 -5.76 7.83 4.67
CA LEU A 235 -4.73 8.83 4.99
C LEU A 235 -4.93 10.12 4.21
N LEU A 236 -5.35 10.03 2.95
CA LEU A 236 -5.72 11.20 2.17
C LEU A 236 -6.91 11.93 2.80
N ALA A 237 -7.93 11.22 3.32
CA ALA A 237 -9.06 11.83 4.04
C ALA A 237 -8.61 12.63 5.27
N ASP A 238 -7.55 12.18 5.92
CA ASP A 238 -6.94 12.83 7.08
C ASP A 238 -5.99 13.98 6.69
N GLY A 239 -5.84 14.24 5.38
CA GLY A 239 -4.92 15.24 4.82
C GLY A 239 -3.46 14.82 4.80
N ILE A 240 -3.16 13.55 5.08
CA ILE A 240 -1.82 12.98 5.12
C ILE A 240 -1.47 12.46 3.73
N GLY A 241 -0.32 12.88 3.19
CA GLY A 241 0.22 12.39 1.91
C GLY A 241 0.58 13.53 0.97
N ASP A 242 1.82 13.49 0.48
CA ASP A 242 2.38 14.47 -0.46
C ASP A 242 2.78 13.81 -1.79
N THR A 243 2.89 12.49 -1.77
CA THR A 243 3.05 11.67 -2.97
C THR A 243 2.52 10.27 -2.71
N ILE A 244 2.03 9.58 -3.73
CA ILE A 244 1.47 8.23 -3.61
C ILE A 244 2.01 7.27 -4.67
N ARG A 245 2.00 5.98 -4.34
CA ARG A 245 2.14 4.88 -5.30
C ARG A 245 1.11 3.80 -4.97
N VAL A 246 0.29 3.42 -5.94
CA VAL A 246 -0.51 2.19 -5.93
C VAL A 246 0.42 1.05 -6.32
N SER A 247 0.38 -0.12 -5.67
CA SER A 247 1.31 -1.22 -5.95
C SER A 247 0.55 -2.47 -6.40
N LEU A 248 0.44 -2.64 -7.72
CA LEU A 248 -0.33 -3.73 -8.36
C LEU A 248 0.60 -4.79 -8.95
N THR A 249 0.20 -6.05 -8.88
CA THR A 249 0.81 -7.17 -9.64
C THR A 249 0.33 -7.14 -11.09
N GLU A 250 0.65 -6.05 -11.79
CA GLU A 250 0.31 -5.74 -13.19
C GLU A 250 1.46 -4.91 -13.78
N ALA A 251 1.44 -4.62 -15.09
CA ALA A 251 2.42 -3.73 -15.69
C ALA A 251 2.39 -2.33 -15.01
N PRO A 252 3.54 -1.75 -14.60
CA PRO A 252 3.60 -0.60 -13.70
C PRO A 252 2.87 0.67 -14.16
N GLU A 253 2.69 0.86 -15.47
CA GLU A 253 1.91 1.95 -16.05
C GLU A 253 0.42 1.89 -15.64
N HIS A 254 -0.12 0.71 -15.29
CA HIS A 254 -1.49 0.55 -14.79
C HIS A 254 -1.67 1.02 -13.33
N GLU A 255 -0.58 1.22 -12.58
CA GLU A 255 -0.64 1.84 -11.25
C GLU A 255 -1.07 3.32 -11.34
N ILE A 256 -0.75 3.99 -12.46
CA ILE A 256 -0.86 5.45 -12.60
C ILE A 256 -2.31 5.95 -12.67
N PRO A 257 -3.21 5.39 -13.51
CA PRO A 257 -4.60 5.86 -13.58
C PRO A 257 -5.33 5.77 -12.24
N VAL A 258 -5.09 4.70 -11.49
CA VAL A 258 -5.70 4.47 -10.16
C VAL A 258 -5.19 5.52 -9.15
N ALA A 259 -3.88 5.77 -9.14
CA ALA A 259 -3.28 6.79 -8.30
C ALA A 259 -3.80 8.21 -8.66
N GLN A 260 -3.88 8.55 -9.94
CA GLN A 260 -4.44 9.83 -10.39
C GLN A 260 -5.92 9.97 -10.04
N LEU A 261 -6.69 8.89 -10.11
CA LEU A 261 -8.08 8.89 -9.67
C LEU A 261 -8.18 9.23 -8.17
N LEU A 262 -7.39 8.58 -7.33
CA LEU A 262 -7.35 8.88 -5.88
C LEU A 262 -6.94 10.33 -5.61
N VAL A 263 -5.87 10.81 -6.23
CA VAL A 263 -5.41 12.20 -6.04
C VAL A 263 -6.50 13.19 -6.45
N ARG A 264 -7.16 12.99 -7.59
CA ARG A 264 -8.26 13.85 -8.05
C ARG A 264 -9.47 13.78 -7.12
N HIS A 265 -9.82 12.59 -6.63
CA HIS A 265 -10.95 12.38 -5.72
C HIS A 265 -10.80 13.09 -4.37
N PHE A 266 -9.55 13.33 -3.92
CA PHE A 266 -9.25 14.08 -2.69
C PHE A 266 -8.73 15.50 -2.94
N ALA A 267 -8.71 15.98 -4.20
CA ALA A 267 -8.20 17.32 -4.51
C ALA A 267 -9.06 18.42 -3.88
N ASP A 268 -10.37 18.19 -3.77
CA ASP A 268 -11.31 19.04 -3.05
C ASP A 268 -12.31 18.18 -2.26
N ARG A 269 -12.57 18.57 -1.01
CA ARG A 269 -13.45 17.87 -0.06
C ARG A 269 -14.19 18.93 0.77
N PRO A 270 -15.27 19.51 0.23
CA PRO A 270 -15.93 20.65 0.85
C PRO A 270 -16.72 20.26 2.11
N GLY A 271 -17.09 21.27 2.89
CA GLY A 271 -17.93 21.13 4.07
C GLY A 271 -17.19 21.25 5.39
N VAL A 272 -17.95 21.61 6.41
CA VAL A 272 -17.53 21.60 7.82
C VAL A 272 -18.63 20.88 8.58
N PHE A 273 -18.26 19.79 9.25
CA PHE A 273 -19.17 18.89 9.96
C PHE A 273 -18.79 18.93 11.44
N PRO A 274 -19.51 19.68 12.29
CA PRO A 274 -19.20 19.77 13.71
C PRO A 274 -19.17 18.39 14.37
N VAL A 275 -18.12 18.11 15.13
CA VAL A 275 -17.98 16.85 15.87
C VAL A 275 -18.20 17.13 17.35
N ARG A 276 -19.37 16.78 17.89
CA ARG A 276 -19.73 17.14 19.28
C ARG A 276 -19.06 16.25 20.31
N HIS A 277 -18.71 15.02 19.92
CA HIS A 277 -18.10 14.01 20.78
C HIS A 277 -16.74 13.52 20.25
N PRO A 278 -15.72 14.40 20.13
CA PRO A 278 -14.41 14.02 19.60
C PRO A 278 -13.70 12.98 20.49
N GLU A 279 -14.02 12.92 21.79
CA GLU A 279 -13.49 11.95 22.75
C GLU A 279 -13.86 10.50 22.44
N ARG A 280 -14.89 10.27 21.60
CA ARG A 280 -15.33 8.94 21.17
C ARG A 280 -14.48 8.36 20.03
N TYR A 281 -13.54 9.13 19.50
CA TYR A 281 -12.70 8.74 18.37
C TYR A 281 -11.20 8.79 18.72
N SER A 282 -10.44 7.80 18.27
CA SER A 282 -8.99 7.83 18.33
C SER A 282 -8.41 7.59 16.93
N PRO A 283 -7.54 8.48 16.40
CA PRO A 283 -6.89 8.26 15.12
C PRO A 283 -5.83 7.15 15.18
N THR A 284 -5.19 6.96 16.33
CA THR A 284 -4.01 6.09 16.48
C THR A 284 -4.31 4.77 17.18
N GLU A 285 -5.50 4.62 17.76
CA GLU A 285 -5.95 3.37 18.38
C GLU A 285 -7.23 2.86 17.74
N TYR A 286 -7.20 1.62 17.27
CA TYR A 286 -8.41 0.97 16.79
C TYR A 286 -9.32 0.60 17.95
N ARG A 287 -10.57 1.05 17.89
CA ARG A 287 -11.62 0.66 18.84
C ARG A 287 -12.91 0.42 18.06
N ARG A 288 -13.50 -0.77 18.20
CA ARG A 288 -14.83 -1.03 17.64
C ARG A 288 -15.86 -0.31 18.50
N ARG A 289 -16.72 0.49 17.86
CA ARG A 289 -17.74 1.28 18.55
C ARG A 289 -18.92 0.44 19.05
N SER A 290 -19.39 -0.52 18.25
CA SER A 290 -20.56 -1.36 18.57
C SER A 290 -20.18 -2.81 18.94
N ARG A 291 -21.21 -3.61 19.31
CA ARG A 291 -21.09 -5.06 19.57
C ARG A 291 -21.22 -5.93 18.31
N VAL A 292 -21.47 -5.35 17.13
CA VAL A 292 -21.57 -6.11 15.88
C VAL A 292 -20.21 -6.76 15.60
N ALA A 293 -20.15 -8.09 15.58
CA ALA A 293 -18.89 -8.82 15.40
C ALA A 293 -18.42 -8.79 13.93
N VAL A 294 -19.35 -8.95 13.00
CA VAL A 294 -19.08 -9.05 11.56
C VAL A 294 -19.90 -7.99 10.84
N PRO A 295 -19.25 -7.01 10.20
CA PRO A 295 -19.99 -6.01 9.45
C PRO A 295 -20.78 -6.59 8.27
N VAL A 296 -21.92 -5.97 7.99
CA VAL A 296 -22.90 -6.44 7.00
C VAL A 296 -22.86 -5.61 5.71
N VAL A 297 -23.35 -6.22 4.63
CA VAL A 297 -23.55 -5.58 3.32
C VAL A 297 -25.03 -5.29 3.07
N HIS A 298 -25.36 -4.57 2.00
CA HIS A 298 -26.69 -3.96 1.81
C HIS A 298 -27.87 -4.96 1.76
N ASP A 299 -27.63 -6.19 1.30
CA ASP A 299 -28.61 -7.25 1.11
C ASP A 299 -28.67 -8.26 2.27
N GLU A 300 -27.88 -8.05 3.32
CA GLU A 300 -27.88 -8.88 4.53
C GLU A 300 -28.81 -8.32 5.62
N PRO A 301 -29.29 -9.15 6.56
CA PRO A 301 -30.13 -8.69 7.66
C PRO A 301 -29.43 -7.62 8.52
N HIS A 302 -30.08 -6.48 8.67
CA HIS A 302 -29.55 -5.32 9.40
C HIS A 302 -30.63 -4.65 10.28
N ASP A 303 -31.55 -5.46 10.82
CA ASP A 303 -32.58 -4.99 11.74
C ASP A 303 -31.95 -4.26 12.95
N GLY A 304 -32.44 -3.06 13.23
CA GLY A 304 -31.92 -2.22 14.31
C GLY A 304 -30.70 -1.37 13.95
N PHE A 305 -30.16 -1.47 12.74
CA PHE A 305 -29.10 -0.57 12.28
C PHE A 305 -29.65 0.83 11.98
N ARG A 306 -28.86 1.86 12.29
CA ARG A 306 -29.05 3.21 11.77
C ARG A 306 -28.38 3.30 10.40
N ILE A 307 -29.15 3.61 9.37
CA ILE A 307 -28.60 3.86 8.03
C ILE A 307 -28.26 5.35 7.93
N LEU A 308 -26.98 5.65 7.75
CA LEU A 308 -26.48 7.01 7.58
C LEU A 308 -26.00 7.18 6.14
N GLU A 309 -26.67 8.04 5.38
CA GLU A 309 -26.35 8.32 3.98
C GLU A 309 -25.60 9.65 3.87
N ALA A 310 -24.41 9.62 3.27
CA ALA A 310 -23.66 10.83 2.95
C ALA A 310 -24.34 11.62 1.83
N ARG A 311 -24.39 12.94 1.96
CA ARG A 311 -25.00 13.86 0.98
C ARG A 311 -24.05 14.96 0.50
N SER A 312 -22.83 14.99 1.02
CA SER A 312 -21.82 15.99 0.70
C SER A 312 -20.71 15.43 -0.21
N GLY A 313 -19.86 16.33 -0.71
CA GLY A 313 -18.60 15.98 -1.39
C GLY A 313 -17.51 15.45 -0.45
N ASN A 314 -17.78 15.33 0.85
CA ASN A 314 -16.86 14.77 1.84
C ASN A 314 -17.56 13.72 2.72
N PRO A 315 -17.96 12.56 2.15
CA PRO A 315 -18.65 11.51 2.87
C PRO A 315 -17.92 11.05 4.13
N THR A 316 -16.59 10.97 4.09
CA THR A 316 -15.79 10.50 5.22
C THR A 316 -15.94 11.40 6.45
N ALA A 317 -15.82 12.73 6.30
CA ALA A 317 -15.97 13.65 7.43
C ALA A 317 -17.44 13.77 7.87
N GLU A 318 -18.37 13.83 6.93
CA GLU A 318 -19.81 13.91 7.20
C GLU A 318 -20.30 12.72 8.02
N LEU A 319 -20.02 11.50 7.54
CA LEU A 319 -20.45 10.27 8.21
C LEU A 319 -19.72 10.08 9.54
N ARG A 320 -18.42 10.41 9.62
CA ARG A 320 -17.68 10.37 10.89
C ARG A 320 -18.36 11.26 11.94
N ALA A 321 -18.65 12.51 11.59
CA ALA A 321 -19.33 13.44 12.50
C ALA A 321 -20.71 12.92 12.91
N ALA A 322 -21.51 12.45 11.94
CA ALA A 322 -22.83 11.90 12.21
C ALA A 322 -22.80 10.67 13.13
N ILE A 323 -21.83 9.76 12.95
CA ILE A 323 -21.67 8.56 13.79
C ILE A 323 -21.30 8.94 15.23
N LEU A 324 -20.36 9.87 15.42
CA LEU A 324 -19.91 10.27 16.75
C LEU A 324 -21.01 10.96 17.56
N ASP A 325 -21.93 11.63 16.87
CA ASP A 325 -23.10 12.32 17.44
C ASP A 325 -24.31 11.40 17.72
N LEU A 326 -24.24 10.10 17.41
CA LEU A 326 -25.35 9.16 17.63
C LEU A 326 -25.63 8.89 19.11
N GLU A 327 -26.91 8.69 19.41
CA GLU A 327 -27.40 8.15 20.67
C GLU A 327 -28.36 6.96 20.44
N PRO A 328 -28.16 5.80 21.11
CA PRO A 328 -27.01 5.51 21.98
C PRO A 328 -25.70 5.42 21.18
N ALA A 329 -24.58 5.79 21.82
CA ALA A 329 -23.26 5.88 21.19
C ALA A 329 -22.77 4.58 20.53
N ASP A 330 -23.28 3.41 20.95
CA ASP A 330 -22.94 2.09 20.43
C ASP A 330 -24.00 1.50 19.48
N ALA A 331 -25.03 2.27 19.08
CA ALA A 331 -26.07 1.83 18.14
C ALA A 331 -25.45 1.36 16.81
N PRO A 332 -25.73 0.15 16.29
CA PRO A 332 -25.16 -0.32 15.02
C PRO A 332 -25.40 0.63 13.86
N VAL A 333 -24.39 0.88 13.01
CA VAL A 333 -24.49 1.81 11.87
C VAL A 333 -24.15 1.14 10.56
N MET A 334 -25.00 1.32 9.56
CA MET A 334 -24.69 1.09 8.15
C MET A 334 -24.42 2.44 7.48
N VAL A 335 -23.21 2.60 6.94
CA VAL A 335 -22.85 3.80 6.16
C VAL A 335 -23.21 3.62 4.70
N ALA A 336 -23.85 4.61 4.11
CA ALA A 336 -24.32 4.60 2.75
C ALA A 336 -23.79 5.80 1.97
N CYS A 337 -23.45 5.59 0.70
CA CYS A 337 -23.15 6.68 -0.23
C CYS A 337 -23.65 6.32 -1.63
N ARG A 338 -24.14 7.34 -2.33
CA ARG A 338 -24.59 7.22 -3.72
C ARG A 338 -23.47 7.58 -4.69
N TYR A 339 -23.35 6.80 -5.77
CA TYR A 339 -22.36 6.97 -6.83
C TYR A 339 -23.03 6.93 -8.20
N ASP A 340 -22.63 7.84 -9.09
CA ASP A 340 -23.17 7.96 -10.45
C ASP A 340 -22.15 7.50 -11.52
N GLU A 341 -20.99 7.00 -11.09
CA GLU A 341 -19.94 6.46 -11.93
C GLU A 341 -20.45 5.28 -12.77
N LYS A 342 -20.29 5.36 -14.10
CA LYS A 342 -20.63 4.25 -15.02
C LYS A 342 -19.57 3.16 -15.08
N ASP A 343 -18.32 3.55 -14.85
CA ASP A 343 -17.19 2.62 -14.83
C ASP A 343 -17.08 1.96 -13.45
N LEU A 344 -17.18 0.63 -13.41
CA LEU A 344 -17.21 -0.14 -12.17
C LEU A 344 -15.91 0.01 -11.38
N GLU A 345 -14.76 0.10 -12.05
CA GLU A 345 -13.46 0.30 -11.40
C GLU A 345 -13.39 1.66 -10.70
N THR A 346 -13.81 2.72 -11.40
CA THR A 346 -13.86 4.08 -10.84
C THR A 346 -14.79 4.15 -9.64
N LEU A 347 -15.99 3.55 -9.74
CA LEU A 347 -16.94 3.44 -8.63
C LEU A 347 -16.29 2.74 -7.43
N ALA A 348 -15.70 1.57 -7.66
CA ALA A 348 -15.11 0.75 -6.60
C ALA A 348 -13.99 1.50 -5.87
N VAL A 349 -13.10 2.19 -6.61
CA VAL A 349 -12.00 2.97 -6.04
C VAL A 349 -12.53 4.14 -5.21
N LYS A 350 -13.53 4.89 -5.70
CA LYS A 350 -14.12 6.00 -4.96
C LYS A 350 -14.86 5.53 -3.70
N ALA A 351 -15.72 4.52 -3.83
CA ALA A 351 -16.45 3.94 -2.70
C ALA A 351 -15.52 3.38 -1.62
N ALA A 352 -14.47 2.67 -2.03
CA ALA A 352 -13.43 2.18 -1.13
C ALA A 352 -12.70 3.31 -0.39
N ALA A 353 -12.39 4.40 -1.09
CA ALA A 353 -11.71 5.55 -0.52
C ALA A 353 -12.58 6.38 0.43
N ASP A 354 -13.90 6.44 0.20
CA ASP A 354 -14.85 7.22 1.01
C ASP A 354 -15.33 6.46 2.26
N LEU A 355 -15.73 5.19 2.08
CA LEU A 355 -16.40 4.37 3.10
C LEU A 355 -15.42 3.46 3.86
N GLY A 356 -14.35 3.01 3.20
CA GLY A 356 -13.28 2.22 3.81
C GLY A 356 -12.68 2.83 5.09
N PRO A 357 -12.42 4.15 5.16
CA PRO A 357 -11.88 4.78 6.37
C PRO A 357 -12.76 4.58 7.62
N LEU A 358 -14.09 4.61 7.47
CA LEU A 358 -15.04 4.47 8.58
C LEU A 358 -15.03 3.04 9.15
N LEU A 359 -14.77 2.06 8.29
CA LEU A 359 -14.62 0.65 8.66
C LEU A 359 -13.24 0.39 9.29
N LEU A 360 -12.17 0.94 8.70
CA LEU A 360 -10.81 0.88 9.24
C LEU A 360 -10.71 1.46 10.65
N ASP A 361 -11.44 2.54 10.89
CA ASP A 361 -11.48 3.23 12.18
C ASP A 361 -12.43 2.56 13.20
N GLY A 362 -13.16 1.51 12.81
CA GLY A 362 -14.07 0.78 13.69
C GLY A 362 -15.38 1.52 14.03
N LEU A 363 -15.73 2.54 13.24
CA LEU A 363 -16.91 3.39 13.44
C LEU A 363 -18.19 2.80 12.83
N ALA A 364 -18.07 2.18 11.65
CA ALA A 364 -19.16 1.60 10.90
C ALA A 364 -19.26 0.07 11.10
N ASP A 365 -20.49 -0.43 11.08
CA ASP A 365 -20.86 -1.83 11.27
C ASP A 365 -21.51 -2.44 10.03
N GLY A 366 -21.71 -1.65 8.98
CA GLY A 366 -22.19 -2.10 7.69
C GLY A 366 -21.91 -1.07 6.61
N ILE A 367 -21.97 -1.49 5.37
CA ILE A 367 -21.71 -0.66 4.19
C ILE A 367 -22.84 -0.85 3.18
N ARG A 368 -23.21 0.25 2.51
CA ARG A 368 -24.13 0.25 1.38
C ARG A 368 -23.66 1.20 0.30
N ILE A 369 -23.56 0.72 -0.92
CA ILE A 369 -23.26 1.49 -2.12
C ILE A 369 -24.57 1.58 -2.91
N ASP A 370 -25.08 2.80 -3.12
CA ASP A 370 -26.20 3.04 -4.04
C ASP A 370 -25.64 3.51 -5.38
N ALA A 371 -25.71 2.67 -6.41
CA ALA A 371 -25.29 3.05 -7.76
C ALA A 371 -26.22 2.43 -8.80
N PRO A 372 -27.30 3.13 -9.19
CA PRO A 372 -28.32 2.59 -10.08
C PRO A 372 -27.84 2.15 -11.48
N GLY A 373 -26.60 2.50 -11.85
CA GLY A 373 -25.97 2.07 -13.10
C GLY A 373 -25.34 0.67 -13.07
N HIS A 374 -25.30 0.01 -11.91
CA HIS A 374 -24.65 -1.29 -11.72
C HIS A 374 -25.61 -2.33 -11.13
N THR A 375 -25.26 -3.61 -11.26
CA THR A 375 -26.08 -4.70 -10.72
C THR A 375 -25.86 -4.88 -9.21
N ASP A 376 -26.89 -5.37 -8.50
CA ASP A 376 -26.79 -5.68 -7.06
C ASP A 376 -25.63 -6.62 -6.74
N ARG A 377 -25.35 -7.58 -7.64
CA ARG A 377 -24.23 -8.50 -7.49
C ARG A 377 -22.88 -7.79 -7.54
N GLU A 378 -22.69 -6.88 -8.49
CA GLU A 378 -21.44 -6.11 -8.59
C GLU A 378 -21.23 -5.23 -7.35
N LEU A 379 -22.29 -4.59 -6.85
CA LEU A 379 -22.25 -3.77 -5.65
C LEU A 379 -21.95 -4.61 -4.39
N HIS A 380 -22.64 -5.74 -4.23
CA HIS A 380 -22.39 -6.71 -3.15
C HIS A 380 -20.92 -7.17 -3.15
N ASP A 381 -20.40 -7.55 -4.33
CA ASP A 381 -19.02 -7.99 -4.46
C ASP A 381 -18.04 -6.89 -4.03
N ILE A 382 -18.23 -5.65 -4.48
CA ILE A 382 -17.41 -4.47 -4.10
C ILE A 382 -17.46 -4.23 -2.60
N GLU A 383 -18.65 -4.21 -2.00
CA GLU A 383 -18.84 -4.01 -0.57
C GLU A 383 -18.06 -5.04 0.25
N LEU A 384 -18.14 -6.33 -0.11
CA LEU A 384 -17.34 -7.38 0.51
C LEU A 384 -15.83 -7.16 0.32
N MET A 385 -15.39 -6.70 -0.86
CA MET A 385 -13.97 -6.39 -1.08
C MET A 385 -13.51 -5.24 -0.18
N ILE A 386 -14.35 -4.22 0.05
CA ILE A 386 -14.03 -3.08 0.93
C ILE A 386 -13.94 -3.56 2.38
N LEU A 387 -14.89 -4.39 2.86
CA LEU A 387 -14.84 -4.97 4.20
C LEU A 387 -13.58 -5.84 4.42
N GLN A 388 -13.17 -6.60 3.39
CA GLN A 388 -11.95 -7.40 3.40
C GLN A 388 -10.69 -6.52 3.40
N ALA A 389 -10.65 -5.51 2.55
CA ALA A 389 -9.56 -4.54 2.51
C ALA A 389 -9.42 -3.74 3.81
N ALA A 390 -10.52 -3.46 4.51
CA ALA A 390 -10.53 -2.83 5.83
C ALA A 390 -10.21 -3.80 6.99
N ARG A 391 -10.03 -5.10 6.71
CA ARG A 391 -9.71 -6.16 7.69
C ARG A 391 -10.78 -6.31 8.77
N VAL A 392 -12.04 -6.11 8.42
CA VAL A 392 -13.18 -6.26 9.34
C VAL A 392 -14.03 -7.49 9.04
N ARG A 393 -13.97 -8.01 7.82
CA ARG A 393 -14.61 -9.26 7.40
C ARG A 393 -13.89 -9.85 6.20
N PHE A 394 -13.59 -11.14 6.24
CA PHE A 394 -13.02 -11.87 5.11
C PHE A 394 -14.11 -12.70 4.45
N SER A 395 -14.27 -12.56 3.13
CA SER A 395 -15.30 -13.27 2.36
C SER A 395 -14.73 -14.34 1.43
N ARG A 396 -13.44 -14.23 1.11
CA ARG A 396 -12.71 -15.11 0.19
C ARG A 396 -11.24 -15.22 0.59
N THR A 397 -10.50 -16.11 -0.06
CA THR A 397 -9.04 -16.13 0.04
C THR A 397 -8.47 -14.76 -0.34
N GLU A 398 -7.61 -14.21 0.51
CA GLU A 398 -6.85 -13.02 0.23
C GLU A 398 -5.49 -13.38 -0.38
N TYR A 399 -5.10 -12.66 -1.43
CA TYR A 399 -3.81 -12.81 -2.07
C TYR A 399 -2.93 -11.59 -1.78
N ILE A 400 -1.83 -11.82 -1.07
CA ILE A 400 -0.84 -10.80 -0.73
C ILE A 400 0.31 -10.97 -1.74
N ALA A 401 0.28 -10.23 -2.84
CA ALA A 401 1.19 -10.47 -3.96
C ALA A 401 1.98 -9.23 -4.36
N CYS A 402 3.27 -9.43 -4.65
CA CYS A 402 4.15 -8.30 -4.96
C CYS A 402 3.89 -7.69 -6.32
N PRO A 403 4.08 -6.38 -6.49
CA PRO A 403 3.88 -5.71 -7.78
C PRO A 403 4.90 -6.11 -8.84
N SER A 404 5.79 -7.07 -8.55
CA SER A 404 7.04 -7.31 -9.25
C SER A 404 8.03 -6.14 -9.13
N CYS A 405 9.31 -6.42 -9.36
CA CYS A 405 10.37 -5.44 -9.57
C CYS A 405 11.52 -6.11 -10.35
N GLY A 406 12.60 -5.40 -10.66
CA GLY A 406 13.79 -5.99 -11.28
C GLY A 406 14.51 -7.09 -10.48
N ARG A 407 13.97 -7.51 -9.32
CA ARG A 407 14.45 -8.65 -8.51
C ARG A 407 13.60 -9.89 -8.69
N THR A 408 12.44 -9.78 -9.34
CA THR A 408 11.50 -10.89 -9.46
C THR A 408 12.15 -12.00 -10.29
N LEU A 409 12.12 -13.22 -9.76
CA LEU A 409 12.85 -14.37 -10.32
C LEU A 409 11.99 -15.27 -11.23
N TYR A 410 10.70 -14.94 -11.36
CA TYR A 410 9.71 -15.69 -12.14
C TYR A 410 8.56 -14.78 -12.58
N ASP A 411 7.71 -15.26 -13.49
CA ASP A 411 6.50 -14.53 -13.88
C ASP A 411 5.45 -14.58 -12.76
N ILE A 412 5.47 -13.53 -11.93
CA ILE A 412 4.58 -13.45 -10.76
C ILE A 412 3.12 -13.28 -11.14
N GLU A 413 2.81 -12.61 -12.24
CA GLU A 413 1.44 -12.40 -12.71
C GLU A 413 0.82 -13.75 -13.11
N LYS A 414 1.56 -14.53 -13.91
CA LYS A 414 1.16 -15.88 -14.31
C LYS A 414 1.05 -16.83 -13.11
N THR A 415 2.00 -16.80 -12.19
CA THR A 415 1.96 -17.63 -10.99
C THR A 415 0.79 -17.26 -10.08
N LEU A 416 0.53 -15.97 -9.87
CA LEU A 416 -0.61 -15.50 -9.09
C LEU A 416 -1.93 -15.96 -9.71
N ALA A 417 -2.07 -15.86 -11.04
CA ALA A 417 -3.24 -16.38 -11.75
C ALA A 417 -3.42 -17.89 -11.55
N GLY A 418 -2.33 -18.68 -11.63
CA GLY A 418 -2.36 -20.12 -11.38
C GLY A 418 -2.77 -20.48 -9.94
N ILE A 419 -2.23 -19.76 -8.94
CA ILE A 419 -2.60 -19.94 -7.53
C ILE A 419 -4.09 -19.59 -7.33
N LYS A 420 -4.55 -18.45 -7.86
CA LYS A 420 -5.97 -18.03 -7.79
C LYS A 420 -6.91 -19.05 -8.40
N ALA A 421 -6.59 -19.59 -9.58
CA ALA A 421 -7.38 -20.60 -10.24
C ALA A 421 -7.58 -21.87 -9.38
N ARG A 422 -6.58 -22.22 -8.56
CA ARG A 422 -6.61 -23.40 -7.70
C ARG A 422 -7.16 -23.16 -6.30
N THR A 423 -7.23 -21.92 -5.82
CA THR A 423 -7.49 -21.64 -4.38
C THR A 423 -8.59 -20.61 -4.10
N SER A 424 -9.17 -19.98 -5.14
CA SER A 424 -10.16 -18.91 -4.96
C SER A 424 -11.50 -19.35 -4.37
N HIS A 425 -11.82 -20.64 -4.46
CA HIS A 425 -13.00 -21.24 -3.82
C HIS A 425 -12.86 -21.39 -2.30
N LEU A 426 -11.62 -21.34 -1.78
CA LEU A 426 -11.36 -21.38 -0.36
C LEU A 426 -11.75 -20.05 0.29
N LYS A 427 -12.05 -20.08 1.59
CA LYS A 427 -12.43 -18.91 2.39
C LYS A 427 -11.51 -18.78 3.58
N ASN A 428 -11.32 -17.54 4.05
CA ASN A 428 -10.53 -17.23 5.26
C ASN A 428 -9.07 -17.68 5.22
N LEU A 429 -8.49 -17.79 4.01
CA LEU A 429 -7.06 -18.05 3.84
C LEU A 429 -6.35 -16.80 3.31
N ARG A 430 -5.12 -16.59 3.74
CA ARG A 430 -4.22 -15.57 3.20
C ARG A 430 -3.02 -16.24 2.57
N ILE A 431 -2.83 -16.02 1.28
CA ILE A 431 -1.73 -16.61 0.52
C ILE A 431 -0.81 -15.50 0.03
N GLY A 432 0.43 -15.51 0.51
CA GLY A 432 1.51 -14.63 0.08
C GLY A 432 2.19 -15.15 -1.18
N VAL A 433 2.35 -14.32 -2.20
CA VAL A 433 3.04 -14.65 -3.46
C VAL A 433 4.14 -13.62 -3.72
N MET A 434 5.39 -14.02 -3.54
CA MET A 434 6.52 -13.09 -3.44
C MET A 434 7.59 -13.37 -4.48
N GLY A 435 7.90 -12.38 -5.31
CA GLY A 435 8.84 -12.50 -6.42
C GLY A 435 10.29 -12.77 -6.04
N CYS A 436 10.71 -12.49 -4.79
CA CYS A 436 12.08 -12.70 -4.32
C CYS A 436 12.16 -12.93 -2.80
N ILE A 437 13.25 -13.57 -2.36
CA ILE A 437 13.55 -13.86 -0.95
C ILE A 437 13.90 -12.63 -0.11
N VAL A 438 14.18 -11.49 -0.76
CA VAL A 438 14.77 -10.33 -0.08
C VAL A 438 13.79 -9.64 0.87
N ASN A 439 12.62 -9.25 0.37
CA ASN A 439 11.55 -8.71 1.21
C ASN A 439 10.39 -9.70 1.37
N GLY A 440 10.30 -10.72 0.50
CA GLY A 440 9.17 -11.63 0.44
C GLY A 440 8.77 -12.22 1.79
N PRO A 441 9.70 -12.83 2.57
CA PRO A 441 9.38 -13.38 3.89
C PRO A 441 8.80 -12.37 4.89
N GLY A 442 9.25 -11.11 4.84
CA GLY A 442 8.71 -10.05 5.68
C GLY A 442 7.35 -9.54 5.19
N GLU A 443 7.23 -9.31 3.89
CA GLU A 443 6.00 -8.78 3.25
C GLU A 443 4.82 -9.76 3.34
N MET A 444 5.08 -11.06 3.42
CA MET A 444 4.07 -12.10 3.63
C MET A 444 3.89 -12.54 5.09
N ALA A 445 4.49 -11.82 6.05
CA ALA A 445 4.51 -12.27 7.45
C ALA A 445 3.12 -12.42 8.10
N ASP A 446 2.10 -11.80 7.51
CA ASP A 446 0.68 -11.88 7.88
C ASP A 446 -0.11 -12.94 7.07
N ALA A 447 0.55 -13.67 6.16
CA ALA A 447 -0.06 -14.73 5.36
C ALA A 447 -0.08 -16.07 6.11
N ASP A 448 -1.10 -16.88 5.85
CA ASP A 448 -1.19 -18.25 6.37
C ASP A 448 -0.26 -19.17 5.58
N TYR A 449 -0.10 -18.92 4.27
CA TYR A 449 0.79 -19.65 3.38
C TYR A 449 1.65 -18.70 2.56
N GLY A 450 2.89 -19.08 2.29
CA GLY A 450 3.81 -18.30 1.46
C GLY A 450 4.35 -19.09 0.27
N TYR A 451 4.37 -18.45 -0.89
CA TYR A 451 5.03 -18.89 -2.12
C TYR A 451 6.10 -17.86 -2.49
N VAL A 452 7.38 -18.16 -2.24
CA VAL A 452 8.47 -17.18 -2.36
C VAL A 452 9.54 -17.64 -3.35
N GLY A 453 9.91 -16.77 -4.29
CA GLY A 453 11.05 -17.00 -5.18
C GLY A 453 12.38 -17.05 -4.41
N ALA A 454 13.04 -18.21 -4.45
CA ALA A 454 14.34 -18.43 -3.80
C ALA A 454 15.52 -18.30 -4.78
N GLY A 455 15.27 -18.57 -6.06
CA GLY A 455 16.25 -18.54 -7.14
C GLY A 455 15.53 -18.65 -8.50
N PRO A 456 16.23 -18.49 -9.63
CA PRO A 456 15.65 -18.77 -10.95
C PRO A 456 15.07 -20.18 -11.01
N GLY A 457 13.77 -20.31 -11.30
CA GLY A 457 13.06 -21.59 -11.34
C GLY A 457 12.91 -22.31 -9.99
N ARG A 458 13.13 -21.61 -8.87
CA ARG A 458 13.15 -22.20 -7.52
C ARG A 458 12.27 -21.45 -6.54
N ILE A 459 11.44 -22.20 -5.82
CA ILE A 459 10.46 -21.68 -4.87
C ILE A 459 10.69 -22.25 -3.47
N THR A 460 10.39 -21.46 -2.45
CA THR A 460 10.30 -21.92 -1.06
C THR A 460 8.86 -21.69 -0.57
N LEU A 461 8.27 -22.73 0.02
CA LEU A 461 6.94 -22.70 0.60
C LEU A 461 6.98 -22.51 2.10
N TYR A 462 6.02 -21.75 2.62
CA TYR A 462 5.93 -21.38 4.02
C TYR A 462 4.53 -21.65 4.58
N LYS A 463 4.44 -21.98 5.89
CA LYS A 463 3.22 -21.89 6.70
C LYS A 463 3.47 -20.83 7.78
N GLY A 464 2.71 -19.74 7.73
CA GLY A 464 3.06 -18.53 8.47
C GLY A 464 4.47 -18.06 8.13
N ARG A 465 5.34 -17.98 9.14
CA ARG A 465 6.75 -17.58 8.99
C ARG A 465 7.71 -18.77 8.86
N GLU A 466 7.23 -20.00 8.99
CA GLU A 466 8.06 -21.19 8.98
C GLU A 466 8.27 -21.71 7.55
N VAL A 467 9.52 -22.01 7.20
CA VAL A 467 9.87 -22.67 5.94
C VAL A 467 9.45 -24.13 6.03
N VAL A 468 8.56 -24.57 5.15
CA VAL A 468 8.06 -25.96 5.11
C VAL A 468 8.77 -26.76 4.02
N GLU A 469 8.91 -26.18 2.82
CA GLU A 469 9.62 -26.79 1.70
C GLU A 469 10.57 -25.75 1.09
N ARG A 470 11.82 -26.14 0.88
CA ARG A 470 12.89 -25.21 0.48
C ARG A 470 13.43 -25.56 -0.89
N ASP A 471 13.60 -24.54 -1.71
CA ASP A 471 14.30 -24.62 -3.00
C ASP A 471 13.72 -25.69 -3.95
N ILE A 472 12.40 -25.83 -3.94
CA ILE A 472 11.69 -26.79 -4.80
C ILE A 472 11.56 -26.26 -6.23
N PRO A 473 11.50 -27.14 -7.25
CA PRO A 473 11.27 -26.73 -8.63
C PRO A 473 9.95 -25.97 -8.78
N GLN A 474 9.96 -24.84 -9.50
CA GLN A 474 8.80 -23.96 -9.65
C GLN A 474 7.59 -24.67 -10.29
N GLU A 475 7.85 -25.59 -11.22
CA GLU A 475 6.85 -26.39 -11.92
C GLU A 475 6.04 -27.29 -10.98
N GLU A 476 6.63 -27.77 -9.88
CA GLU A 476 5.96 -28.60 -8.87
C GLU A 476 5.34 -27.75 -7.75
N ALA A 477 5.83 -26.52 -7.55
CA ALA A 477 5.55 -25.74 -6.35
C ALA A 477 4.07 -25.40 -6.13
N LEU A 478 3.28 -25.24 -7.19
CA LEU A 478 1.85 -24.99 -7.05
C LEU A 478 1.10 -26.22 -6.53
N ASP A 479 1.43 -27.41 -7.02
CA ASP A 479 0.80 -28.65 -6.54
C ASP A 479 1.23 -28.95 -5.10
N ARG A 480 2.50 -28.73 -4.77
CA ARG A 480 3.02 -28.81 -3.39
C ARG A 480 2.31 -27.83 -2.45
N LEU A 481 2.03 -26.60 -2.89
CA LEU A 481 1.25 -25.63 -2.10
C LEU A 481 -0.17 -26.16 -1.82
N VAL A 482 -0.84 -26.73 -2.81
CA VAL A 482 -2.18 -27.33 -2.63
C VAL A 482 -2.12 -28.52 -1.66
N GLU A 483 -1.14 -29.40 -1.81
CA GLU A 483 -0.92 -30.52 -0.88
C GLU A 483 -0.65 -30.04 0.55
N LEU A 484 0.12 -28.96 0.69
CA LEU A 484 0.40 -28.35 1.98
C LEU A 484 -0.90 -27.80 2.62
N ILE A 485 -1.76 -27.13 1.87
CA ILE A 485 -3.06 -26.66 2.36
C ILE A 485 -3.94 -27.85 2.78
N LYS A 486 -4.00 -28.91 1.96
CA LYS A 486 -4.74 -30.15 2.26
C LYS A 486 -4.26 -30.83 3.54
N ARG A 487 -2.95 -30.97 3.71
CA ARG A 487 -2.33 -31.60 4.88
C ARG A 487 -2.63 -30.88 6.19
N ASN A 488 -2.93 -29.58 6.14
CA ASN A 488 -3.31 -28.77 7.29
C ASN A 488 -4.82 -28.73 7.55
N GLY A 489 -5.63 -29.44 6.76
CA GLY A 489 -7.09 -29.50 6.94
C GLY A 489 -7.84 -28.22 6.55
N GLU A 490 -7.18 -27.30 5.84
CA GLU A 490 -7.75 -26.00 5.43
C GLU A 490 -8.24 -26.02 3.96
N TRP A 491 -8.25 -27.20 3.33
CA TRP A 491 -8.78 -27.40 1.99
C TRP A 491 -10.24 -27.84 2.02
N THR A 492 -11.08 -27.16 1.25
CA THR A 492 -12.44 -27.59 0.94
C THR A 492 -12.53 -27.81 -0.56
N GLU A 493 -13.10 -28.93 -1.01
CA GLU A 493 -13.27 -29.15 -2.45
C GLU A 493 -14.18 -28.06 -3.06
N PRO A 494 -13.92 -27.62 -4.31
CA PRO A 494 -14.77 -26.66 -4.99
C PRO A 494 -16.21 -27.18 -5.04
N ASP A 495 -17.18 -26.30 -4.80
CA ASP A 495 -18.59 -26.66 -5.00
C ASP A 495 -18.78 -27.20 -6.41
N ALA A 496 -19.27 -28.44 -6.52
CA ALA A 496 -19.70 -29.00 -7.79
C ALA A 496 -20.88 -28.16 -8.28
N GLY A 497 -20.61 -27.17 -9.15
CA GLY A 497 -21.65 -26.38 -9.79
C GLY A 497 -22.72 -27.28 -10.42
N PRO A 498 -23.94 -26.78 -10.64
CA PRO A 498 -25.05 -27.59 -11.12
C PRO A 498 -24.61 -28.33 -12.39
N ARG A 499 -24.58 -29.66 -12.33
CA ARG A 499 -24.27 -30.52 -13.48
C ARG A 499 -25.20 -30.08 -14.60
N GLY A 500 -24.63 -29.52 -15.66
CA GLY A 500 -25.38 -29.15 -16.85
C GLY A 500 -26.28 -30.33 -17.23
N ALA A 501 -27.58 -30.08 -17.29
CA ALA A 501 -28.52 -31.04 -17.81
C ALA A 501 -28.01 -31.47 -19.18
N ALA A 502 -27.58 -32.74 -19.28
CA ALA A 502 -27.29 -33.38 -20.54
C ALA A 502 -28.58 -33.29 -21.36
N ARG A 503 -28.55 -32.48 -22.43
CA ARG A 503 -29.58 -32.50 -23.45
C ARG A 503 -29.48 -33.85 -24.14
N ALA A 504 -30.49 -34.69 -23.92
CA ALA A 504 -30.79 -35.84 -24.77
C ALA A 504 -31.35 -35.37 -26.12
#